data_AF-A0A1C5NE02-F1
#
_entry.id   AF-A0A1C5NE02-F1
#
_cell.length_a   1.000
_cell.length_b   1.000
_cell.length_c   1.000
_cell.angle_alpha   90.00
_cell.angle_beta   90.00
_cell.angle_gamma   90.00
#
_symmetry.space_group_name_H-M   'P 1'
#
loop_
_entity.id
_entity.type
_entity.pdbx_description
1 polymer ?
#
loop_
_entity_poly.entity_id
_entity_poly.type
_entity_poly.pdbx_seq_one_letter_code
_entity_poly.pdbx_strand_id
1 'polypeptide(L)'
;MTIEDAGKQVPIDTDTLRFYEKQGLLRLEYLDAAQAAKELQDIQDIDSLARIGVELEELKRLKGLMNQGTGTVEEQIRLLKRCRFQMLDDIHVRQQLLDRIDYMIHTRKQN
;
A
#
# COMPACT_ATOMS: atom_id res chain seq x y z
N MET A 1 19.27 -9.36 7.02
CA MET A 1 18.24 -9.20 8.07
C MET A 1 17.19 -10.29 7.86
N THR A 2 16.59 -10.86 8.91
CA THR A 2 15.52 -11.86 8.76
C THR A 2 14.13 -11.20 8.71
N ILE A 3 13.12 -11.90 8.19
CA ILE A 3 11.73 -11.42 8.20
C ILE A 3 11.21 -11.19 9.63
N GLU A 4 11.65 -12.02 10.59
CA GLU A 4 11.31 -11.84 12.01
C GLU A 4 11.89 -10.54 12.59
N ASP A 5 13.10 -10.16 12.18
CA ASP A 5 13.71 -8.90 12.60
C ASP A 5 13.02 -7.70 11.94
N ALA A 6 12.59 -7.86 10.68
CA ALA A 6 11.82 -6.84 9.98
C ALA A 6 10.45 -6.60 10.63
N GLY A 7 9.72 -7.66 10.99
CA GLY A 7 8.41 -7.57 11.66
C GLY A 7 8.45 -6.86 13.03
N LYS A 8 9.63 -6.75 13.65
CA LYS A 8 9.81 -5.94 14.87
C LYS A 8 10.05 -4.45 14.58
N GLN A 9 10.46 -4.11 13.36
CA GLN A 9 10.85 -2.75 12.95
C GLN A 9 9.75 -2.02 12.20
N VAL A 10 8.82 -2.74 11.57
CA VAL A 10 7.71 -2.16 10.82
C VAL A 10 6.36 -2.62 11.39
N PRO A 11 5.29 -1.81 11.28
CA PRO A 11 3.96 -2.18 11.77
C PRO A 11 3.23 -3.12 10.79
N ILE A 12 3.92 -4.14 10.29
CA ILE A 12 3.40 -5.14 9.35
C ILE A 12 3.62 -6.51 9.99
N ASP A 13 2.58 -7.34 10.04
CA ASP A 13 2.70 -8.66 10.61
C ASP A 13 3.63 -9.57 9.77
N THR A 14 4.26 -10.53 10.45
CA THR A 14 5.25 -11.43 9.84
C THR A 14 4.67 -12.23 8.67
N ASP A 15 3.40 -12.63 8.72
CA ASP A 15 2.77 -13.42 7.66
C ASP A 15 2.58 -12.58 6.39
N THR A 16 2.17 -11.33 6.54
CA THR A 16 2.10 -10.35 5.44
C THR A 16 3.49 -10.06 4.85
N LEU A 17 4.53 -9.93 5.68
CA LEU A 17 5.91 -9.78 5.17
C LEU A 17 6.38 -11.01 4.38
N ARG A 18 6.07 -12.23 4.85
CA ARG A 18 6.36 -13.48 4.12
C ARG A 18 5.59 -13.56 2.81
N PHE A 19 4.34 -13.08 2.80
CA PHE A 19 3.56 -12.97 1.57
C PHE A 19 4.24 -12.04 0.58
N TYR A 20 4.66 -10.85 0.99
CA TYR A 20 5.36 -9.91 0.12
C TYR A 20 6.70 -10.45 -0.39
N GLU A 21 7.47 -11.14 0.44
CA GLU A 21 8.69 -11.84 0.02
C GLU A 21 8.39 -12.87 -1.08
N LYS A 22 7.37 -13.71 -0.88
CA LYS A 22 6.92 -14.71 -1.87
C LYS A 22 6.43 -14.08 -3.17
N GLN A 23 5.84 -12.88 -3.12
CA GLN A 23 5.39 -12.14 -4.30
C GLN A 23 6.52 -11.35 -4.99
N GLY A 24 7.75 -11.39 -4.46
CA GLY A 24 8.89 -10.62 -4.98
C GLY A 24 8.82 -9.12 -4.71
N LEU A 25 7.99 -8.70 -3.75
CA LEU A 25 7.85 -7.30 -3.33
C LEU A 25 8.83 -6.89 -2.24
N LEU A 26 9.40 -7.87 -1.53
CA LEU A 26 10.33 -7.68 -0.43
C LEU A 26 11.56 -8.58 -0.63
N ARG A 27 12.76 -8.04 -0.46
CA ARG A 27 14.00 -8.82 -0.42
C ARG A 27 14.95 -8.31 0.65
N LEU A 28 15.18 -9.08 1.70
CA LEU A 28 16.05 -8.69 2.83
C LEU A 28 17.42 -9.39 2.85
N GLU A 29 17.61 -10.38 1.98
CA GLU A 29 18.84 -11.14 1.89
C GLU A 29 19.97 -10.32 1.25
N TYR A 30 21.17 -10.43 1.81
CA TYR A 30 22.40 -9.81 1.30
C TYR A 30 22.40 -8.27 1.22
N LEU A 31 21.47 -7.62 1.92
CA LEU A 31 21.44 -6.15 2.02
C LEU A 31 22.34 -5.64 3.15
N ASP A 32 23.02 -4.53 2.89
CA ASP A 32 23.65 -3.72 3.95
C ASP A 32 22.59 -2.97 4.78
N ALA A 33 23.01 -2.30 5.85
CA ALA A 33 22.10 -1.60 6.76
C ALA A 33 21.30 -0.48 6.07
N ALA A 34 21.90 0.27 5.13
CA ALA A 34 21.23 1.37 4.44
C ALA A 34 20.23 0.84 3.40
N GLN A 35 20.61 -0.20 2.67
CA GLN A 35 19.74 -0.89 1.73
C GLN A 35 18.56 -1.55 2.44
N ALA A 36 18.80 -2.21 3.58
CA ALA A 36 17.75 -2.81 4.40
C ALA A 36 16.76 -1.75 4.93
N ALA A 37 17.26 -0.60 5.40
CA ALA A 37 16.39 0.49 5.85
C ALA A 37 15.53 1.05 4.71
N LYS A 38 16.09 1.22 3.52
CA LYS A 38 15.32 1.62 2.33
C LYS A 38 14.26 0.57 1.97
N GLU A 39 14.64 -0.71 1.94
CA GLU A 39 13.72 -1.80 1.62
C GLU A 39 12.55 -1.88 2.61
N LEU A 40 12.80 -1.63 3.91
CA LEU A 40 11.77 -1.53 4.93
C LEU A 40 10.87 -0.30 4.76
N GLN A 41 11.38 0.81 4.24
CA GLN A 41 10.53 1.96 3.91
C GLN A 41 9.66 1.65 2.69
N ASP A 42 10.25 1.12 1.62
CA ASP A 42 9.54 0.76 0.39
C ASP A 42 8.39 -0.21 0.69
N ILE A 43 8.60 -1.21 1.56
CA ILE A 43 7.55 -2.17 1.88
C ILE A 43 6.41 -1.59 2.72
N GLN A 44 6.68 -0.58 3.54
CA GLN A 44 5.63 0.15 4.27
C GLN A 44 4.75 0.98 3.33
N ASP A 45 5.36 1.58 2.30
CA ASP A 45 4.63 2.32 1.27
C ASP A 45 3.77 1.34 0.44
N ILE A 46 4.32 0.19 0.06
CA ILE A 46 3.59 -0.88 -0.64
C ILE A 46 2.43 -1.42 0.20
N ASP A 47 2.64 -1.68 1.50
CA ASP A 47 1.60 -2.15 2.42
C ASP A 47 0.46 -1.13 2.55
N SER A 48 0.81 0.15 2.65
CA SER A 48 -0.17 1.24 2.71
C SER A 48 -1.04 1.27 1.45
N LEU A 49 -0.45 1.09 0.27
CA LEU A 49 -1.19 1.02 -1.00
C LEU A 49 -2.05 -0.24 -1.09
N ALA A 50 -1.56 -1.39 -0.63
CA ALA A 50 -2.33 -2.63 -0.58
C ALA A 50 -3.58 -2.48 0.29
N ARG A 51 -3.49 -1.83 1.45
CA ARG A 51 -4.62 -1.56 2.35
C ARG A 51 -5.67 -0.62 1.75
N ILE A 52 -5.26 0.24 0.82
CA ILE A 52 -6.17 1.12 0.07
C ILE A 52 -6.91 0.34 -1.04
N GLY A 53 -6.46 -0.89 -1.35
CA GLY A 53 -7.05 -1.76 -2.37
C GLY A 53 -6.33 -1.70 -3.72
N VAL A 54 -5.08 -1.23 -3.75
CA VAL A 54 -4.28 -1.28 -4.98
C VAL A 54 -3.92 -2.73 -5.30
N GLU A 55 -4.18 -3.13 -6.55
CA GLU A 55 -3.97 -4.49 -7.03
C GLU A 55 -2.50 -4.92 -6.99
N LEU A 56 -2.26 -6.20 -6.71
CA LEU A 56 -0.93 -6.77 -6.55
C LEU A 56 0.00 -6.50 -7.74
N GLU A 57 -0.52 -6.53 -8.95
CA GLU A 57 0.26 -6.28 -10.16
C GLU A 57 0.70 -4.82 -10.29
N GLU A 58 -0.10 -3.86 -9.80
CA GLU A 58 0.31 -2.46 -9.74
C GLU A 58 1.36 -2.21 -8.65
N LEU A 59 1.23 -2.91 -7.50
CA LEU A 59 2.24 -2.89 -6.45
C LEU A 59 3.59 -3.44 -6.95
N LYS A 60 3.58 -4.57 -7.67
CA LYS A 60 4.78 -5.15 -8.30
C LYS A 60 5.40 -4.20 -9.31
N ARG A 61 4.57 -3.53 -10.13
CA ARG A 61 5.03 -2.52 -11.07
C ARG A 61 5.72 -1.36 -10.35
N LEU A 62 5.11 -0.82 -9.29
CA LEU A 62 5.71 0.26 -8.51
C LEU A 62 7.02 -0.18 -7.87
N LYS A 63 7.07 -1.36 -7.26
CA LYS A 63 8.31 -1.90 -6.65
C LYS A 63 9.42 -2.09 -7.69
N GLY A 64 9.08 -2.58 -8.88
CA GLY A 64 10.00 -2.67 -10.00
C GLY A 64 10.60 -1.32 -10.39
N LEU A 65 9.79 -0.25 -10.41
CA LEU A 65 10.27 1.11 -10.66
C LEU A 65 11.17 1.62 -9.52
N MET A 66 10.80 1.42 -8.25
CA MET A 66 11.59 1.80 -7.08
C MET A 66 12.99 1.17 -7.08
N ASN A 67 13.09 -0.07 -7.55
CA ASN A 67 14.35 -0.81 -7.67
C ASN A 67 15.28 -0.24 -8.76
N GLN A 68 14.74 0.38 -9.81
CA GLN A 68 15.51 0.99 -10.91
C GLN A 68 16.13 2.35 -10.54
N GLY A 69 15.68 2.96 -9.44
CA GLY A 69 16.26 4.20 -8.92
C GLY A 69 15.76 5.48 -9.60
N THR A 70 16.66 6.46 -9.77
CA THR A 70 16.27 7.85 -10.13
C THR A 70 15.70 8.00 -11.53
N GLY A 71 15.99 7.07 -12.45
CA GLY A 71 15.49 7.10 -13.83
C GLY A 71 13.98 6.89 -13.97
N THR A 72 13.30 6.42 -12.91
CA THR A 72 11.87 6.08 -12.95
C THR A 72 10.99 6.96 -12.07
N VAL A 73 11.54 8.01 -11.45
CA VAL A 73 10.82 8.85 -10.48
C VAL A 73 9.54 9.44 -11.08
N GLU A 74 9.57 9.90 -12.33
CA GLU A 74 8.37 10.40 -13.00
C GLU A 74 7.30 9.31 -13.17
N GLU A 75 7.70 8.08 -13.49
CA GLU A 75 6.79 6.96 -13.67
C GLU A 75 6.17 6.51 -12.34
N GLN A 76 6.98 6.51 -11.27
CA GLN A 76 6.50 6.29 -9.89
C GLN A 76 5.44 7.33 -9.53
N ILE A 77 5.72 8.63 -9.76
CA ILE A 77 4.76 9.71 -9.50
C ILE A 77 3.49 9.53 -10.33
N ARG A 78 3.58 9.14 -11.60
CA ARG A 78 2.40 8.88 -12.45
C ARG A 78 1.56 7.73 -11.91
N LEU A 79 2.19 6.65 -11.43
CA LEU A 79 1.49 5.52 -10.82
C LEU A 79 0.79 5.94 -9.52
N LEU A 80 1.50 6.64 -8.62
CA LEU A 80 0.93 7.14 -7.37
C LEU A 80 -0.24 8.11 -7.59
N LYS A 81 -0.17 8.97 -8.62
CA LYS A 81 -1.29 9.85 -9.00
C LYS A 81 -2.51 9.05 -9.44
N ARG A 82 -2.32 7.96 -10.19
CA ARG A 82 -3.44 7.07 -10.57
C ARG A 82 -4.08 6.42 -9.35
N CYS A 83 -3.27 5.87 -8.43
CA CYS A 83 -3.78 5.31 -7.17
C CYS A 83 -4.56 6.37 -6.36
N ARG A 84 -4.05 7.62 -6.31
CA ARG A 84 -4.75 8.73 -5.66
C ARG A 84 -6.12 9.01 -6.29
N PHE A 85 -6.24 9.00 -7.62
CA PHE A 85 -7.52 9.22 -8.29
C PHE A 85 -8.51 8.07 -8.03
N GLN A 86 -8.05 6.81 -8.09
CA GLN A 86 -8.88 5.65 -7.75
C GLN A 86 -9.39 5.72 -6.30
N MET A 87 -8.52 6.06 -5.35
CA MET A 87 -8.91 6.24 -3.94
C MET A 87 -9.93 7.36 -3.75
N LEU A 88 -9.81 8.45 -4.53
CA LEU A 88 -10.76 9.57 -4.46
C LEU A 88 -12.14 9.15 -4.97
N ASP A 89 -12.21 8.37 -6.05
CA ASP A 89 -13.46 7.82 -6.57
C ASP A 89 -14.15 6.91 -5.53
N ASP A 90 -13.37 6.05 -4.86
CA ASP A 90 -13.88 5.21 -3.76
C ASP A 90 -14.43 6.03 -2.60
N ILE A 91 -13.76 7.12 -2.22
CA ILE A 91 -14.23 8.03 -1.18
C ILE A 91 -15.57 8.67 -1.59
N HIS A 92 -15.71 9.12 -2.84
CA HIS A 92 -16.96 9.69 -3.33
C HIS A 92 -18.12 8.68 -3.25
N VAL A 93 -17.89 7.42 -3.65
CA VAL A 93 -18.89 6.36 -3.54
C VAL A 93 -19.26 6.09 -2.07
N ARG A 94 -18.26 5.97 -1.19
CA ARG A 94 -18.49 5.75 0.26
C ARG A 94 -19.28 6.89 0.89
N GLN A 95 -19.04 8.14 0.50
CA GLN A 95 -19.80 9.28 0.97
C GLN A 95 -21.28 9.20 0.57
N GLN A 96 -21.58 8.85 -0.69
CA GLN A 96 -22.97 8.68 -1.14
C GLN A 96 -23.70 7.58 -0.37
N LEU A 97 -23.00 6.49 -0.05
CA LEU A 97 -23.56 5.40 0.77
C LEU A 97 -23.81 5.85 2.22
N LEU A 98 -22.91 6.66 2.79
CA LEU A 98 -23.09 7.25 4.11
C LEU A 98 -24.33 8.16 4.14
N ASP A 99 -24.49 9.03 3.14
CA ASP A 99 -25.65 9.91 3.02
C ASP A 99 -26.97 9.10 2.97
N ARG A 100 -26.94 7.93 2.32
CA ARG A 100 -28.09 7.01 2.29
C ARG A 100 -28.40 6.41 3.67
N ILE A 101 -27.39 6.05 4.44
CA ILE A 101 -27.54 5.57 5.82
C ILE A 101 -28.14 6.67 6.69
N ASP A 102 -27.65 7.91 6.57
CA ASP A 102 -28.16 9.06 7.33
C ASP A 102 -29.63 9.34 7.03
N TYR A 103 -30.02 9.28 5.74
CA TYR A 103 -31.42 9.36 5.35
C TYR A 103 -32.27 8.27 6.02
N MET A 104 -31.80 7.02 6.01
CA MET A 104 -32.49 5.88 6.63
C MET A 104 -32.66 6.04 8.16
N ILE A 105 -31.69 6.65 8.84
CA ILE A 105 -31.75 6.98 10.27
C ILE A 105 -32.79 8.08 10.51
N HIS A 106 -32.75 9.15 9.69
CA HIS A 106 -33.67 10.27 9.81
C HIS A 106 -35.14 9.82 9.68
N THR A 107 -35.46 9.03 8.65
CA THR A 107 -36.83 8.51 8.45
C THR A 107 -37.32 7.67 9.62
N ARG A 108 -36.44 6.87 10.26
CA ARG A 108 -36.81 6.05 11.42
C ARG A 108 -37.07 6.84 12.69
N LYS A 109 -36.45 8.01 12.86
CA LYS A 109 -36.67 8.88 14.02
C LYS A 109 -38.00 9.64 13.97
N GLN A 110 -38.63 9.70 12.79
CA GLN A 110 -39.89 10.42 12.58
C GLN A 110 -41.14 9.53 12.65
N ASN A 111 -40.96 8.20 12.78
CA ASN A 111 -42.02 7.23 13.04
C ASN A 111 -41.96 6.78 14.50
#